data_AF-A0A354YU94-F1
#
_entry.id   AF-A0A354YU94-F1
#
_cell.length_a   1.000
_cell.length_b   1.000
_cell.length_c   1.000
_cell.angle_alpha   90.00
_cell.angle_beta   90.00
_cell.angle_gamma   90.00
#
_symmetry.space_group_name_H-M   'P 1'
#
loop_
_entity.id
_entity.type
_entity.pdbx_description
1 polymer ?
#
loop_
_entity_poly.entity_id
_entity_poly.type
_entity_poly.pdbx_seq_one_letter_code
_entity_poly.pdbx_strand_id
1 'polypeptide(L)' 'MKSIYLDNAATSFPKPEGVYRAVDFCQRNLGGNPGRGSSREALKAGSLLLDAREALGAL' A
#
# COMPACT_ATOMS: atom_id res chain seq x y z
N MET A 1 21.13 -23.22 -5.49
CA MET A 1 20.42 -23.81 -4.33
C MET A 1 19.32 -22.84 -3.91
N LYS A 2 18.08 -23.30 -3.75
CA LYS A 2 16.96 -22.44 -3.29
C LYS A 2 17.04 -22.32 -1.77
N SER A 3 17.10 -21.10 -1.23
CA SER A 3 17.15 -20.85 0.22
C SER A 3 15.77 -21.02 0.85
N ILE A 4 15.69 -21.54 2.07
CA ILE A 4 14.46 -21.58 2.88
C ILE A 4 14.45 -20.37 3.79
N TYR A 5 13.40 -19.55 3.70
CA TYR A 5 13.24 -18.35 4.54
C TYR A 5 12.48 -18.69 5.83
N LEU A 6 13.16 -18.60 6.98
CA LEU A 6 12.62 -18.95 8.30
C LEU A 6 12.53 -17.75 9.26
N ASP A 7 12.56 -16.51 8.74
CA ASP A 7 12.61 -15.27 9.53
C ASP A 7 11.35 -14.38 9.38
N ASN A 8 10.20 -15.01 9.08
CA ASN A 8 8.92 -14.30 8.88
C ASN A 8 8.45 -13.51 10.11
N ALA A 9 8.91 -13.88 11.31
CA ALA A 9 8.59 -13.18 12.55
C ALA A 9 9.27 -11.80 12.62
N ALA A 10 10.49 -11.65 12.07
CA ALA A 10 11.16 -10.36 12.01
C ALA A 10 10.56 -9.47 10.91
N THR A 11 10.23 -10.06 9.75
CA THR A 11 9.48 -9.39 8.68
C THR A 11 8.90 -10.41 7.72
N SER A 12 7.68 -10.19 7.22
CA SER A 12 7.16 -11.09 6.17
C SER A 12 7.97 -10.89 4.88
N PHE A 13 8.63 -11.93 4.39
CA PHE A 13 9.37 -11.89 3.13
C PHE A 13 9.30 -13.24 2.39
N PRO A 14 9.17 -13.23 1.06
CA PRO A 14 8.76 -12.08 0.25
C PRO A 14 7.33 -11.64 0.61
N LYS A 15 6.98 -10.39 0.29
CA LYS A 15 5.56 -9.99 0.39
C LYS A 15 4.76 -10.73 -0.70
N PRO A 16 3.48 -11.02 -0.48
CA PRO A 16 2.61 -11.49 -1.55
C PRO A 16 2.60 -10.51 -2.73
N GLU A 17 2.49 -11.01 -3.95
CA GLU A 17 2.55 -10.21 -5.19
C GLU A 17 1.57 -9.02 -5.20
N GLY A 18 0.39 -9.17 -4.60
CA GLY A 18 -0.59 -8.08 -4.48
C GLY A 18 -0.06 -6.86 -3.73
N VAL A 19 0.82 -7.05 -2.74
CA VAL A 19 1.43 -5.96 -1.99
C VAL A 19 2.38 -5.16 -2.88
N TYR A 20 3.22 -5.84 -3.66
CA TYR A 20 4.15 -5.16 -4.58
C TYR A 20 3.39 -4.36 -5.64
N ARG A 21 2.35 -4.93 -6.24
CA ARG A 21 1.53 -4.24 -7.25
C ARG A 21 0.82 -3.02 -6.70
N ALA A 22 0.24 -3.13 -5.50
CA ALA A 22 -0.43 -2.00 -4.86
C ALA A 22 0.57 -0.86 -4.59
N VAL A 23 1.75 -1.18 -4.05
CA VAL A 23 2.79 -0.19 -3.77
C VAL A 23 3.32 0.46 -5.05
N ASP A 24 3.61 -0.31 -6.09
CA ASP A 24 4.08 0.21 -7.38
C ASP A 24 3.02 1.10 -8.05
N PHE A 25 1.75 0.68 -8.03
CA PHE A 25 0.65 1.49 -8.54
C PHE A 25 0.55 2.84 -7.81
N CYS A 26 0.59 2.84 -6.48
CA CYS A 26 0.55 4.06 -5.68
C CYS A 26 1.69 5.01 -6.07
N GLN A 27 2.93 4.52 -6.09
CA GLN A 27 4.09 5.36 -6.37
C GLN A 27 4.12 5.91 -7.80
N ARG A 28 3.64 5.14 -8.79
CA ARG A 28 3.64 5.58 -10.20
C ARG A 28 2.45 6.47 -10.57
N ASN A 29 1.30 6.29 -9.91
CA ASN A 29 0.03 6.88 -10.37
C ASN A 29 -0.62 7.84 -9.36
N LEU A 30 -0.23 7.81 -8.08
CA LEU A 30 -0.80 8.65 -7.04
C LEU A 30 0.25 9.65 -6.53
N GLY A 31 0.39 10.78 -7.24
CA GLY A 31 1.35 11.84 -6.90
C GLY A 31 0.84 12.91 -5.92
N GLY A 32 -0.38 12.76 -5.39
CA GLY A 32 -0.99 13.74 -4.48
C GLY A 32 -0.75 13.41 -3.01
N ASN A 33 -0.58 14.43 -2.18
CA ASN A 33 -0.50 14.25 -0.73
C ASN A 33 -1.92 14.10 -0.13
N PRO A 34 -2.30 12.92 0.39
CA PRO A 34 -3.61 12.73 1.00
C PRO A 34 -3.77 13.64 2.22
N GLY A 35 -4.76 14.53 2.18
CA GLY A 35 -5.03 15.48 3.27
C GLY A 35 -4.36 16.85 3.12
N ARG A 36 -3.68 17.13 2.00
CA ARG A 36 -3.19 18.48 1.68
C ARG A 36 -3.62 18.91 0.27
N GLY A 37 -4.52 19.89 0.24
CA GLY A 37 -5.04 20.48 -1.00
C GLY A 37 -6.25 19.75 -1.56
N SER A 38 -6.83 20.34 -2.61
CA SER A 38 -8.05 19.88 -3.27
C SER A 38 -7.82 19.49 -4.73
N SER A 39 -6.56 19.29 -5.12
CA SER A 39 -6.26 18.76 -6.46
C SER A 39 -6.84 17.37 -6.63
N ARG A 40 -7.10 16.99 -7.88
CA ARG A 40 -7.67 15.69 -8.21
C ARG A 40 -6.79 14.55 -7.69
N GLU A 41 -5.48 14.72 -7.76
CA GLU A 41 -4.48 13.75 -7.32
C GLU A 41 -4.48 13.61 -5.79
N ALA A 42 -4.61 14.74 -5.06
CA ALA A 42 -4.68 14.74 -3.60
C ALA A 42 -5.96 14.05 -3.09
N LEU A 43 -7.10 14.31 -3.75
CA LEU A 43 -8.38 13.67 -3.43
C LEU A 43 -8.33 12.15 -3.68
N LYS A 44 -7.78 11.71 -4.82
CA LYS A 44 -7.62 10.27 -5.13
C LYS A 44 -6.76 9.54 -4.11
N ALA A 45 -5.62 10.13 -3.73
CA ALA A 45 -4.75 9.55 -2.70
C ALA A 45 -5.47 9.49 -1.34
N GLY A 46 -6.27 10.52 -1.03
CA GLY A 46 -7.11 10.58 0.17
C GLY A 46 -8.14 9.46 0.23
N SER A 47 -8.86 9.21 -0.88
CA SER A 47 -9.82 8.10 -0.98
C SER A 47 -9.17 6.75 -0.74
N LEU A 48 -8.03 6.46 -1.40
CA LEU A 48 -7.32 5.20 -1.19
C LEU A 48 -6.91 5.00 0.28
N LEU A 49 -6.45 6.07 0.93
CA LEU A 49 -6.07 6.03 2.34
C LEU A 49 -7.27 5.76 3.26
N LEU A 50 -8.45 6.32 2.95
CA LEU A 50 -9.68 6.04 3.68
C LEU A 50 -10.11 4.58 3.49
N ASP A 51 -10.16 4.10 2.24
CA ASP A 51 -10.55 2.73 1.92
C ASP A 51 -9.67 1.71 2.67
N ALA A 52 -8.35 1.96 2.74
CA ALA A 52 -7.43 1.11 3.48
C ALA A 52 -7.70 1.09 4.99
N ARG A 53 -8.11 2.23 5.57
CA ARG A 53 -8.48 2.32 7.00
C ARG A 53 -9.79 1.62 7.30
N GLU A 54 -10.78 1.79 6.44
CA GLU A 54 -12.08 1.12 6.60
C GLU A 54 -11.95 -0.39 6.45
N ALA A 55 -11.18 -0.86 5.47
CA ALA A 55 -10.87 -2.28 5.31
C ALA A 55 -10.16 -2.85 6.55
N LEU A 56 -9.18 -2.13 7.11
CA LEU A 56 -8.50 -2.54 8.34
C LEU A 56 -9.47 -2.58 9.55
N GLY A 57 -10.37 -1.61 9.66
CA GLY A 57 -11.36 -1.56 10.73
C GLY A 57 -12.45 -2.64 10.64
N ALA A 58 -12.60 -3.28 9.48
CA ALA A 58 -13.56 -4.34 9.23
C ALA A 58 -12.99 -5.77 9.38
N LEU A 59 -11.68 -5.90 9.65
CA LEU A 59 -11.01 -7.17 9.97
C LEU A 59 -11.29 -7.60 11.41
#